data_AF-A0AAU9V3Q1-F1
#
_entry.id   AF-A0AAU9V3Q1-F1
#
_cell.length_a   1.000
_cell.length_b   1.000
_cell.length_c   1.000
_cell.angle_alpha   90.00
_cell.angle_beta   90.00
_cell.angle_gamma   90.00
#
_symmetry.space_group_name_H-M   'P 1'
#
loop_
_entity.id
_entity.type
_entity.pdbx_description
1 polymer ?
#
loop_
_entity_poly.entity_id
_entity_poly.type
_entity_poly.pdbx_seq_one_letter_code
_entity_poly.pdbx_strand_id
1 'polypeptide(L)'
;MAPPRKIIKRQLEILVDYLEENKDISGGTPFSPIGLHAAKVKWTIVAKKLNAVENGAQKSPDGWKKYWFEWRHKCRKKAANIQQNQLNSSGGSQKVTLNDIEVRALNINGKGSVEPSITSAKKLEIFLSEDSDSEHQLRIVEDQDTKDIKPTKRRQMTENVTRGGTPPPEWAMILEDRRIAAEERIAKALESIASMMRVQEERRNTIEERIVETLSSIADNLQTLNCSVNQKNSLQQIQQMNHEQTETSMKDVIFL
;
A
#
# COMPACT_ATOMS: atom_id res chain seq x y z
N MET A 1 14.71 6.82 -34.44
CA MET A 1 14.49 6.05 -33.20
C MET A 1 15.34 4.80 -33.27
N ALA A 2 16.21 4.56 -32.28
CA ALA A 2 17.01 3.34 -32.23
C ALA A 2 16.10 2.11 -32.01
N PRO A 3 16.39 0.94 -32.62
CA PRO A 3 15.59 -0.26 -32.41
C PRO A 3 15.48 -0.62 -30.92
N PRO A 4 14.35 -1.17 -30.45
CA PRO A 4 14.22 -1.65 -29.07
C PRO A 4 15.36 -2.62 -28.77
N ARG A 5 16.24 -2.26 -27.83
CA ARG A 5 17.38 -3.10 -27.46
C ARG A 5 16.83 -4.44 -26.93
N LYS A 6 17.29 -5.54 -27.55
CA LYS A 6 16.91 -6.89 -27.15
C LYS A 6 17.47 -7.18 -25.78
N ILE A 7 16.70 -7.90 -24.96
CA ILE A 7 17.18 -8.37 -23.66
C ILE A 7 18.26 -9.41 -23.91
N ILE A 8 19.46 -9.12 -23.44
CA ILE A 8 20.63 -9.98 -23.64
C ILE A 8 20.69 -11.08 -22.58
N LYS A 9 21.38 -12.19 -22.89
CA LYS A 9 21.51 -13.35 -21.99
C LYS A 9 21.99 -12.95 -20.59
N ARG A 10 22.97 -12.05 -20.50
CA ARG A 10 23.52 -11.57 -19.22
C ARG A 10 22.48 -10.89 -18.32
N GLN A 11 21.58 -10.08 -18.89
CA GLN A 11 20.49 -9.47 -18.14
C GLN A 11 19.50 -10.53 -17.65
N LEU A 12 19.25 -11.57 -18.45
CA LEU A 12 18.36 -12.65 -18.08
C LEU A 12 18.94 -13.50 -16.94
N GLU A 13 20.24 -13.76 -16.94
CA GLU A 13 20.95 -14.42 -15.83
C GLU A 13 20.80 -13.63 -14.54
N ILE A 14 21.14 -12.34 -14.55
CA ILE A 14 21.01 -11.45 -13.38
C ILE A 14 19.57 -11.41 -12.86
N LEU A 15 18.58 -11.36 -13.76
CA LEU A 15 17.16 -11.35 -13.40
C LEU A 15 16.77 -12.67 -12.71
N VAL A 16 17.18 -13.81 -13.25
CA VAL A 16 16.88 -15.13 -12.69
C VAL A 16 17.58 -15.33 -11.35
N ASP A 17 18.87 -14.99 -11.24
CA ASP A 17 19.65 -15.06 -9.99
C ASP A 17 18.95 -14.27 -8.88
N TYR A 18 18.56 -13.02 -9.17
CA TYR A 18 17.90 -12.16 -8.19
C TYR A 18 16.53 -12.70 -7.74
N LEU A 19 15.77 -13.31 -8.64
CA LEU A 19 14.44 -13.86 -8.35
C LEU A 19 14.50 -15.23 -7.66
N GLU A 20 15.60 -15.99 -7.82
CA GLU A 20 15.88 -17.18 -7.03
C GLU A 20 16.15 -16.84 -5.56
N GLU A 21 16.87 -15.74 -5.31
CA GLU A 21 17.11 -15.19 -3.97
C GLU A 21 15.84 -14.54 -3.38
N ASN A 22 14.97 -13.97 -4.21
CA ASN A 22 13.76 -13.22 -3.82
C ASN A 22 12.48 -13.89 -4.35
N LYS A 23 12.22 -15.11 -3.88
CA LYS A 23 11.06 -15.92 -4.33
C LYS A 23 9.71 -15.27 -4.04
N ASP A 24 9.63 -14.39 -3.05
CA ASP A 24 8.42 -13.68 -2.66
C ASP A 24 7.87 -12.83 -3.81
N ILE A 25 8.71 -12.13 -4.56
CA ILE A 25 8.26 -11.26 -5.67
C ILE A 25 8.09 -12.00 -7.01
N SER A 26 8.51 -13.26 -7.07
CA SER A 26 8.50 -14.08 -8.28
C SER A 26 7.12 -14.67 -8.61
N GLY A 27 6.29 -14.90 -7.58
CA GLY A 27 4.94 -15.42 -7.67
C GLY A 27 3.95 -14.28 -7.74
N GLY A 28 3.14 -14.19 -8.80
CA GLY A 28 2.14 -13.14 -9.00
C GLY A 28 0.93 -13.20 -8.06
N THR A 29 1.13 -13.63 -6.81
CA THR A 29 0.12 -13.68 -5.75
C THR A 29 0.06 -12.31 -5.07
N PRO A 30 -1.14 -11.77 -4.82
CA PRO A 30 -1.28 -10.46 -4.20
C PRO A 30 -0.66 -10.46 -2.80
N PHE A 31 0.26 -9.53 -2.60
CA PHE A 31 0.78 -9.22 -1.29
C PHE A 31 -0.26 -8.42 -0.49
N SER A 32 -0.24 -8.55 0.85
CA SER A 32 -0.75 -7.51 1.76
C SER A 32 -0.20 -6.13 1.35
N PRO A 33 -0.89 -4.99 1.62
CA PRO A 33 -0.42 -3.66 1.24
C PRO A 33 1.07 -3.39 1.55
N ILE A 34 1.55 -3.90 2.69
CA ILE A 34 2.96 -3.83 3.11
C ILE A 34 3.89 -4.61 2.17
N GLY A 35 3.48 -5.81 1.75
CA GLY A 35 4.25 -6.62 0.82
C GLY A 35 4.24 -6.10 -0.61
N LEU A 36 3.19 -5.34 -1.01
CA LEU A 36 3.18 -4.67 -2.31
C LEU A 36 4.27 -3.59 -2.38
N HIS A 37 4.41 -2.80 -1.32
CA HIS A 37 5.48 -1.81 -1.21
C HIS A 37 6.86 -2.48 -1.23
N ALA A 38 7.07 -3.53 -0.42
CA ALA A 38 8.31 -4.29 -0.42
C ALA A 38 8.65 -4.88 -1.80
N ALA A 39 7.64 -5.39 -2.52
CA ALA A 39 7.79 -5.90 -3.87
C ALA A 39 8.20 -4.80 -4.88
N LYS A 40 7.58 -3.61 -4.81
CA LYS A 40 7.97 -2.45 -5.64
C LYS A 40 9.44 -2.07 -5.41
N VAL A 41 9.88 -2.05 -4.15
CA VAL A 41 11.27 -1.74 -3.81
C VAL A 41 12.23 -2.78 -4.41
N LYS A 42 11.92 -4.07 -4.29
CA LYS A 42 12.75 -5.14 -4.88
C LYS A 42 12.81 -5.07 -6.41
N TRP A 43 11.67 -4.82 -7.08
CA TRP A 43 11.65 -4.60 -8.53
C TRP A 43 12.47 -3.38 -8.95
N THR A 44 12.48 -2.33 -8.13
CA THR A 44 13.31 -1.14 -8.36
C THR A 44 14.80 -1.48 -8.26
N ILE A 45 15.20 -2.28 -7.27
CA ILE A 45 16.60 -2.70 -7.07
C ILE A 45 17.09 -3.53 -8.26
N VAL A 46 16.34 -4.54 -8.69
CA VAL A 46 16.76 -5.40 -9.81
C VAL A 46 16.77 -4.63 -11.13
N ALA A 47 15.81 -3.73 -11.35
CA ALA A 47 15.80 -2.89 -12.56
C ALA A 47 17.04 -2.01 -12.66
N LYS A 48 17.51 -1.42 -11.55
CA LYS A 48 18.77 -0.67 -11.52
C LYS A 48 19.96 -1.56 -11.90
N LYS A 49 20.05 -2.77 -11.33
CA LYS A 49 21.11 -3.74 -11.67
C LYS A 49 21.08 -4.14 -13.15
N LEU A 50 19.89 -4.37 -13.72
CA LEU A 50 19.72 -4.79 -15.11
C LEU A 50 20.01 -3.66 -16.09
N ASN A 51 19.59 -2.44 -15.78
CA ASN A 51 19.84 -1.27 -16.61
C ASN A 51 21.32 -0.86 -16.59
N ALA A 52 22.05 -1.16 -15.52
CA ALA A 52 23.50 -0.93 -15.46
C ALA A 52 24.33 -1.81 -16.41
N VAL A 53 23.73 -2.86 -17.02
CA VAL A 53 24.42 -3.71 -17.98
C VAL A 53 24.60 -2.99 -19.32
N GLU A 54 25.85 -2.80 -19.72
CA GLU A 54 26.20 -2.19 -21.01
C GLU A 54 25.60 -2.96 -22.19
N ASN A 55 25.16 -2.24 -23.22
CA ASN A 55 24.52 -2.78 -24.42
C ASN A 55 23.22 -3.59 -24.18
N GLY A 56 22.67 -3.56 -22.97
CA GLY A 56 21.42 -4.22 -22.62
C GLY A 56 20.16 -3.42 -22.94
N ALA A 57 19.00 -4.04 -22.70
CA ALA A 57 17.72 -3.35 -22.70
C ALA A 57 17.61 -2.45 -21.46
N GLN A 58 16.99 -1.28 -21.61
CA GLN A 58 16.65 -0.42 -20.48
C GLN A 58 15.14 -0.39 -20.31
N LYS A 59 14.67 -0.75 -19.12
CA LYS A 59 13.23 -0.78 -18.79
C LYS A 59 12.99 -0.22 -17.40
N SER A 60 11.78 0.30 -17.18
CA SER A 60 11.30 0.63 -15.84
C SER A 60 11.19 -0.64 -14.98
N PRO A 61 11.12 -0.49 -13.64
CA PRO A 61 10.84 -1.62 -12.74
C PRO A 61 9.63 -2.46 -13.16
N ASP A 62 8.53 -1.80 -13.51
CA ASP A 62 7.31 -2.47 -13.97
C ASP A 62 7.48 -3.11 -15.35
N GLY A 63 8.29 -2.51 -16.24
CA GLY A 63 8.65 -3.11 -17.51
C GLY A 63 9.45 -4.40 -17.37
N TRP A 64 10.37 -4.48 -16.40
CA TRP A 64 11.11 -5.69 -16.07
C TRP A 64 10.23 -6.75 -15.42
N LYS A 65 9.34 -6.34 -14.51
CA LYS A 65 8.33 -7.21 -13.91
C LYS A 65 7.40 -7.83 -14.96
N LYS A 66 6.86 -7.02 -15.88
CA LYS A 66 6.04 -7.48 -17.01
C LYS A 66 6.80 -8.50 -17.86
N TYR A 67 8.02 -8.14 -18.26
CA TYR A 67 8.87 -9.02 -19.06
C TYR A 67 9.10 -10.37 -18.38
N TRP A 68 9.39 -10.37 -17.07
CA TRP A 68 9.56 -11.59 -16.29
C TRP A 68 8.35 -12.51 -16.41
N PHE A 69 7.13 -12.01 -16.16
CA PHE A 69 5.92 -12.84 -16.20
C PHE A 69 5.63 -13.37 -17.61
N GLU A 70 5.78 -12.54 -18.64
CA GLU A 70 5.61 -12.96 -20.03
C GLU A 70 6.65 -14.00 -20.45
N TRP A 71 7.92 -13.77 -20.13
CA TRP A 71 9.00 -14.68 -20.47
C TRP A 71 8.87 -16.01 -19.74
N ARG A 72 8.53 -15.98 -18.44
CA ARG A 72 8.22 -17.18 -17.65
C ARG A 72 7.02 -17.95 -18.22
N HIS A 73 5.99 -17.25 -18.71
CA HIS A 73 4.85 -17.88 -19.39
C HIS A 73 5.29 -18.59 -20.68
N LYS A 74 6.13 -17.94 -21.51
CA LYS A 74 6.72 -18.56 -22.70
C LYS A 74 7.53 -19.82 -22.35
N CYS A 75 8.30 -19.78 -21.27
CA CYS A 75 9.05 -20.95 -20.77
C CYS A 75 8.10 -22.11 -20.39
N ARG A 76 7.00 -21.83 -19.68
CA ARG A 76 6.00 -22.86 -19.33
C ARG A 76 5.36 -23.48 -20.57
N LYS A 77 4.97 -22.64 -21.55
CA LYS A 77 4.39 -23.12 -22.81
C LYS A 77 5.38 -23.98 -23.59
N LYS A 78 6.65 -23.57 -23.65
CA LYS A 78 7.73 -24.35 -24.28
C LYS A 78 7.90 -25.71 -23.59
N ALA A 79 7.93 -25.75 -22.26
CA ALA A 79 8.03 -26.99 -21.49
C ALA A 79 6.83 -27.93 -21.72
N ALA A 80 5.60 -27.40 -21.73
CA ALA A 80 4.39 -28.18 -21.99
C ALA A 80 4.40 -28.78 -23.40
N ASN A 81 4.79 -27.99 -24.41
CA ASN A 81 4.92 -28.48 -25.79
C ASN A 81 5.97 -29.60 -25.91
N ILE A 82 7.09 -29.49 -25.20
CA ILE A 82 8.13 -30.54 -25.18
C ILE A 82 7.55 -31.83 -24.56
N GLN A 83 6.85 -31.74 -23.44
CA GLN A 83 6.21 -32.90 -22.82
C GLN A 83 5.17 -33.55 -23.74
N GLN A 84 4.32 -32.76 -24.39
CA GLN A 84 3.32 -33.26 -25.32
C GLN A 84 3.95 -33.93 -26.55
N ASN A 85 5.02 -33.36 -27.11
CA ASN A 85 5.76 -33.99 -28.21
C ASN A 85 6.45 -35.29 -27.78
N GLN A 86 6.96 -35.39 -26.56
CA GLN A 86 7.57 -36.63 -26.05
C GLN A 86 6.54 -37.75 -25.90
N LEU A 87 5.32 -37.43 -25.48
CA LEU A 87 4.23 -38.41 -25.34
C LEU A 87 3.67 -38.88 -26.69
N ASN A 88 3.69 -38.02 -27.71
CA ASN A 88 3.04 -38.27 -29.00
C ASN A 88 4.01 -38.69 -30.12
N SER A 89 5.33 -38.72 -29.90
CA SER A 89 6.31 -38.98 -30.96
C SER A 89 6.78 -40.42 -30.99
N SER A 90 6.16 -41.22 -31.86
CA SER A 90 6.63 -42.55 -32.29
C SER A 90 7.62 -42.49 -33.47
N GLY A 91 8.12 -41.30 -33.84
CA GLY A 91 9.01 -41.16 -35.00
C GLY A 91 9.54 -39.74 -35.21
N GLY A 92 10.82 -39.53 -34.90
CA GLY A 92 11.70 -38.62 -35.63
C GLY A 92 11.64 -37.10 -35.40
N SER A 93 10.78 -36.56 -34.53
CA SER A 93 10.69 -35.09 -34.38
C SER A 93 11.81 -34.49 -33.53
N GLN A 94 12.33 -33.33 -33.98
CA GLN A 94 13.49 -32.66 -33.38
C GLN A 94 13.36 -32.41 -31.88
N LYS A 95 14.41 -32.76 -31.13
CA LYS A 95 14.52 -32.57 -29.68
C LYS A 95 14.69 -31.08 -29.36
N VAL A 96 13.58 -30.34 -29.25
CA VAL A 96 13.62 -28.99 -28.67
C VAL A 96 13.98 -29.12 -27.20
N THR A 97 15.17 -28.68 -26.82
CA THR A 97 15.65 -28.70 -25.44
C THR A 97 15.38 -27.36 -24.73
N LEU A 98 15.15 -27.42 -23.42
CA LEU A 98 15.09 -26.24 -22.58
C LEU A 98 16.52 -25.76 -22.28
N ASN A 99 16.73 -24.45 -22.33
CA ASN A 99 17.99 -23.83 -21.95
C ASN A 99 18.09 -23.79 -20.42
N ASP A 100 19.30 -23.82 -19.86
CA ASP A 100 19.52 -23.90 -18.40
C ASP A 100 18.82 -22.75 -17.64
N ILE A 101 18.82 -21.54 -18.22
CA ILE A 101 18.15 -20.36 -17.65
C ILE A 101 16.61 -20.53 -17.64
N GLU A 102 16.05 -21.20 -18.66
CA GLU A 102 14.61 -21.49 -18.72
C GLU A 102 14.22 -22.53 -17.67
N VAL A 103 15.06 -23.56 -17.46
CA VAL A 103 14.87 -24.57 -16.41
C VAL A 103 14.90 -23.94 -15.02
N ARG A 104 15.90 -23.10 -14.76
CA ARG A 104 16.00 -22.32 -13.52
C ARG A 104 14.77 -21.47 -13.27
N ALA A 105 14.31 -20.74 -14.29
CA ALA A 105 13.10 -19.94 -14.21
C ALA A 105 11.84 -20.76 -13.87
N LEU A 106 11.70 -21.97 -14.41
CA LEU A 106 10.59 -22.85 -14.07
C LEU A 106 10.64 -23.30 -12.59
N ASN A 107 11.84 -23.51 -12.05
CA ASN A 107 12.05 -23.98 -10.67
C ASN A 107 11.84 -22.93 -9.57
N ILE A 108 11.89 -21.64 -9.88
CA ILE A 108 11.74 -20.55 -8.88
C ILE A 108 10.44 -20.63 -8.05
N ASN A 109 9.40 -21.28 -8.57
CA ASN A 109 8.13 -21.49 -7.86
C ASN A 109 7.76 -22.98 -7.73
N GLY A 110 8.74 -23.88 -7.71
CA GLY A 110 8.54 -25.33 -7.79
C GLY A 110 7.61 -25.92 -6.73
N LYS A 111 6.70 -26.78 -7.21
CA LYS A 111 5.74 -27.68 -6.52
C LYS A 111 4.41 -27.07 -6.05
N GLY A 112 3.40 -27.14 -6.91
CA GLY A 112 1.99 -27.02 -6.51
C GLY A 112 1.08 -26.50 -7.62
N SER A 113 0.10 -27.31 -8.00
CA SER A 113 -1.02 -27.00 -8.89
C SER A 113 -0.73 -27.04 -10.40
N VAL A 114 -0.80 -28.27 -10.92
CA VAL A 114 -1.52 -28.50 -12.17
C VAL A 114 -2.97 -28.07 -11.92
N GLU A 115 -3.26 -26.79 -12.17
CA GLU A 115 -4.61 -26.34 -12.45
C GLU A 115 -4.55 -25.74 -13.85
N PRO A 116 -5.29 -26.27 -14.83
CA PRO A 116 -5.50 -25.60 -16.09
C PRO A 116 -6.43 -24.41 -15.83
N SER A 117 -5.95 -23.42 -15.09
CA SER A 117 -6.69 -22.19 -14.87
C SER A 117 -6.56 -21.36 -16.14
N ILE A 118 -7.62 -21.44 -16.94
CA ILE A 118 -7.88 -20.67 -18.15
C ILE A 118 -8.02 -19.19 -17.77
N THR A 119 -6.95 -18.55 -17.27
CA THR A 119 -7.01 -17.15 -16.81
C THR A 119 -5.63 -16.49 -16.70
N SER A 120 -4.52 -17.11 -17.10
CA SER A 120 -3.21 -16.44 -17.00
C SER A 120 -2.99 -15.38 -18.09
N ALA A 121 -3.63 -15.50 -19.26
CA ALA A 121 -3.52 -14.52 -20.34
C ALA A 121 -4.40 -13.27 -20.07
N LYS A 122 -5.66 -13.47 -19.67
CA LYS A 122 -6.56 -12.37 -19.29
C LYS A 122 -6.11 -11.62 -18.03
N LYS A 123 -5.50 -12.31 -17.05
CA LYS A 123 -4.93 -11.69 -15.84
C LYS A 123 -3.74 -10.78 -16.14
N LEU A 124 -2.93 -11.12 -17.16
CA LEU A 124 -1.87 -10.23 -17.64
C LEU A 124 -2.45 -9.01 -18.37
N GLU A 125 -3.44 -9.19 -19.23
CA GLU A 125 -4.11 -8.06 -19.92
C GLU A 125 -4.76 -7.06 -18.94
N ILE A 126 -5.48 -7.56 -17.92
CA ILE A 126 -6.10 -6.71 -16.89
C ILE A 126 -5.03 -5.96 -16.08
N PHE A 127 -3.95 -6.64 -15.67
CA PHE A 127 -2.87 -6.03 -14.87
C PHE A 127 -2.01 -5.03 -15.66
N LEU A 128 -2.01 -5.11 -16.99
CA LEU A 128 -1.25 -4.23 -17.88
C LEU A 128 -2.03 -3.00 -18.35
N SER A 129 -3.33 -2.95 -18.05
CA SER A 129 -4.24 -1.87 -18.48
C SER A 129 -4.40 -0.76 -17.44
N GLU A 130 -3.89 -0.95 -16.22
CA GLU A 130 -4.14 -0.05 -15.07
C GLU A 130 -3.02 0.97 -14.78
N ASP A 131 -1.92 0.99 -15.53
CA ASP A 131 -0.83 1.97 -15.35
C ASP A 131 -0.61 2.77 -16.65
N SER A 132 -1.59 3.61 -16.96
CA SER A 132 -1.46 4.69 -17.94
C SER A 132 -1.35 6.02 -17.18
N ASP A 133 -0.13 6.56 -17.16
CA ASP A 133 0.34 7.84 -16.60
C ASP A 133 -0.74 8.82 -16.11
N SER A 134 -0.79 9.01 -14.78
CA SER A 134 -1.05 10.32 -14.16
C SER A 134 -0.40 10.34 -12.79
N GLU A 135 0.74 11.03 -12.68
CA GLU A 135 1.27 11.44 -11.39
C GLU A 135 0.25 12.31 -10.67
N HIS A 136 -0.18 11.89 -9.48
CA HIS A 136 -0.73 12.81 -8.49
C HIS A 136 0.09 12.75 -7.21
N GLN A 137 1.04 13.67 -7.18
CA GLN A 137 1.61 14.29 -6.00
C GLN A 137 0.53 14.54 -4.95
N LEU A 138 0.52 13.78 -3.87
CA LEU A 138 -0.30 14.08 -2.69
C LEU A 138 0.32 15.29 -1.98
N ARG A 139 -0.17 16.49 -2.32
CA ARG A 139 -0.11 17.65 -1.44
C ARG A 139 -1.33 17.60 -0.53
N ILE A 140 -1.04 17.60 0.77
CA ILE A 140 -1.98 17.89 1.85
C ILE A 140 -2.48 19.32 1.65
N VAL A 141 -3.79 19.49 1.46
CA VAL A 141 -4.52 20.73 1.78
C VAL A 141 -5.92 20.33 2.26
N GLU A 142 -6.25 20.78 3.47
CA GLU A 142 -7.57 20.73 4.11
C GLU A 142 -8.64 21.52 3.34
N ASP A 143 -9.89 21.04 3.46
CA ASP A 143 -11.17 21.75 3.44
C ASP A 143 -11.47 22.81 2.37
N GLN A 144 -12.45 22.51 1.50
CA GLN A 144 -13.81 23.07 1.58
C GLN A 144 -14.62 22.88 0.27
N ASP A 145 -15.86 22.46 0.49
CA ASP A 145 -17.09 22.83 -0.20
C ASP A 145 -17.44 22.38 -1.64
N THR A 146 -18.74 22.15 -1.75
CA THR A 146 -19.56 21.61 -2.83
C THR A 146 -19.57 22.46 -4.11
N LYS A 147 -19.57 21.79 -5.30
CA LYS A 147 -20.52 22.00 -6.43
C LYS A 147 -20.09 21.32 -7.75
N ASP A 148 -21.05 20.59 -8.31
CA ASP A 148 -21.37 20.36 -9.73
C ASP A 148 -20.26 20.26 -10.78
N ILE A 149 -20.04 19.03 -11.30
CA ILE A 149 -19.50 18.82 -12.65
C ILE A 149 -20.30 17.73 -13.41
N LYS A 150 -20.71 18.12 -14.62
CA LYS A 150 -21.65 17.50 -15.56
C LYS A 150 -21.17 16.17 -16.18
N PRO A 151 -22.07 15.22 -16.52
CA PRO A 151 -21.71 14.04 -17.30
C PRO A 151 -21.70 14.34 -18.80
N THR A 152 -20.57 14.14 -19.48
CA THR A 152 -20.44 14.33 -20.94
C THR A 152 -20.40 12.99 -21.67
N LYS A 153 -21.45 12.79 -22.48
CA LYS A 153 -21.56 11.98 -23.72
C LYS A 153 -21.69 10.45 -23.60
N ARG A 154 -22.91 10.04 -23.22
CA ARG A 154 -23.54 8.80 -23.69
C ARG A 154 -23.97 8.96 -25.16
N ARG A 155 -23.33 8.23 -26.07
CA ARG A 155 -23.78 8.10 -27.47
C ARG A 155 -24.95 7.11 -27.48
N GLN A 156 -26.17 7.63 -27.56
CA GLN A 156 -27.37 6.83 -27.83
C GLN A 156 -27.38 6.49 -29.32
N MET A 157 -27.41 5.19 -29.64
CA MET A 157 -28.06 4.72 -30.86
C MET A 157 -29.50 4.36 -30.50
N THR A 158 -30.37 4.74 -31.41
CA THR A 158 -31.82 4.87 -31.30
C THR A 158 -32.56 3.54 -31.46
N GLU A 159 -33.63 3.44 -30.67
CA GLU A 159 -34.96 2.89 -31.01
C GLU A 159 -35.18 1.37 -31.20
N ASN A 160 -36.04 0.88 -30.29
CA ASN A 160 -37.19 0.01 -30.52
C ASN A 160 -36.97 -1.37 -31.17
N VAL A 161 -36.82 -2.39 -30.32
CA VAL A 161 -37.36 -3.73 -30.58
C VAL A 161 -38.12 -4.24 -29.35
N THR A 162 -39.41 -4.48 -29.59
CA THR A 162 -40.40 -5.18 -28.78
C THR A 162 -40.00 -6.63 -28.45
N ARG A 163 -40.38 -7.12 -27.26
CA ARG A 163 -40.52 -8.54 -26.83
C ARG A 163 -39.26 -9.37 -26.47
N GLY A 164 -39.37 -10.03 -25.31
CA GLY A 164 -38.85 -11.39 -25.11
C GLY A 164 -37.34 -11.51 -24.91
N GLY A 165 -36.79 -10.84 -23.90
CA GLY A 165 -35.42 -11.11 -23.47
C GLY A 165 -35.35 -12.52 -22.87
N THR A 166 -34.68 -13.44 -23.56
CA THR A 166 -34.27 -14.71 -22.95
C THR A 166 -33.55 -14.39 -21.64
N PRO A 167 -33.84 -15.12 -20.54
CA PRO A 167 -33.20 -14.88 -19.26
C PRO A 167 -31.67 -14.88 -19.45
N PRO A 168 -30.94 -13.98 -18.76
CA PRO A 168 -29.49 -13.95 -18.84
C PRO A 168 -28.95 -15.37 -18.67
N PRO A 169 -28.07 -15.82 -19.58
CA PRO A 169 -27.56 -17.18 -19.53
C PRO A 169 -26.87 -17.42 -18.19
N GLU A 170 -26.96 -18.65 -17.67
CA GLU A 170 -26.56 -19.01 -16.31
C GLU A 170 -25.13 -18.56 -15.93
N TRP A 171 -24.20 -18.58 -16.89
CA TRP A 171 -22.84 -18.11 -16.68
C TRP A 171 -22.76 -16.61 -16.32
N ALA A 172 -23.67 -15.78 -16.84
CA ALA A 172 -23.72 -14.35 -16.54
C ALA A 172 -24.19 -14.12 -15.10
N MET A 173 -25.16 -14.92 -14.64
CA MET A 173 -25.61 -14.91 -13.24
C MET A 173 -24.51 -15.42 -12.29
N ILE A 174 -23.81 -16.51 -12.63
CA ILE A 174 -22.70 -17.04 -11.81
C ILE A 174 -21.55 -16.03 -11.69
N LEU A 175 -21.25 -15.28 -12.76
CA LEU A 175 -20.25 -14.21 -12.68
C LEU A 175 -20.71 -13.07 -11.77
N GLU A 176 -21.99 -12.73 -11.84
CA GLU A 176 -22.59 -11.70 -10.99
C GLU A 176 -22.61 -12.12 -9.51
N ASP A 177 -22.95 -13.37 -9.21
CA ASP A 177 -22.87 -13.92 -7.86
C ASP A 177 -21.43 -13.90 -7.32
N ARG A 178 -20.45 -14.20 -8.18
CA ARG A 178 -19.03 -14.11 -7.81
C ARG A 178 -18.59 -12.67 -7.57
N ARG A 179 -19.10 -11.71 -8.36
CA ARG A 179 -18.86 -10.27 -8.16
C ARG A 179 -19.45 -9.83 -6.82
N ILE A 180 -20.72 -10.14 -6.57
CA ILE A 180 -21.42 -9.83 -5.32
C ILE A 180 -20.68 -10.42 -4.12
N ALA A 181 -20.31 -11.71 -4.16
CA ALA A 181 -19.57 -12.34 -3.07
C ALA A 181 -18.17 -11.74 -2.85
N ALA A 182 -17.52 -11.20 -3.90
CA ALA A 182 -16.26 -10.48 -3.73
C ALA A 182 -16.48 -9.12 -3.06
N GLU A 183 -17.52 -8.40 -3.46
CA GLU A 183 -17.91 -7.11 -2.87
C GLU A 183 -18.32 -7.24 -1.41
N GLU A 184 -19.05 -8.29 -1.04
CA GLU A 184 -19.40 -8.60 0.35
C GLU A 184 -18.15 -8.83 1.22
N ARG A 185 -17.14 -9.55 0.70
CA ARG A 185 -15.87 -9.74 1.43
C ARG A 185 -15.15 -8.41 1.64
N ILE A 186 -15.16 -7.53 0.64
CA ILE A 186 -14.56 -6.20 0.75
C ILE A 186 -15.33 -5.37 1.77
N ALA A 187 -16.66 -5.36 1.71
CA ALA A 187 -17.51 -4.65 2.66
C ALA A 187 -17.24 -5.10 4.11
N LYS A 188 -17.16 -6.42 4.34
CA LYS A 188 -16.84 -6.98 5.66
C LYS A 188 -15.44 -6.61 6.15
N ALA A 189 -14.45 -6.56 5.25
CA ALA A 189 -13.11 -6.12 5.60
C ALA A 189 -13.09 -4.63 5.97
N LEU A 190 -13.81 -3.79 5.23
CA LEU A 190 -13.96 -2.36 5.52
C LEU A 190 -14.67 -2.12 6.85
N GLU A 191 -15.71 -2.90 7.16
CA GLU A 191 -16.42 -2.83 8.44
C GLU A 191 -15.48 -3.17 9.61
N SER A 192 -14.65 -4.20 9.47
CA SER A 192 -13.64 -4.56 10.48
C SER A 192 -12.61 -3.44 10.69
N ILE A 193 -12.14 -2.80 9.62
CA ILE A 193 -11.23 -1.66 9.70
C ILE A 193 -11.92 -0.47 10.38
N ALA A 194 -13.16 -0.15 10.01
CA ALA A 194 -13.93 0.93 10.61
C ALA A 194 -14.17 0.70 12.11
N SER A 195 -14.48 -0.53 12.51
CA SER A 195 -14.60 -0.90 13.93
C SER A 195 -13.28 -0.71 14.68
N MET A 196 -12.17 -1.16 14.09
CA MET A 196 -10.84 -0.94 14.69
C MET A 196 -10.49 0.55 14.80
N MET A 197 -10.83 1.37 13.80
CA MET A 197 -10.61 2.81 13.84
C MET A 197 -11.41 3.49 14.95
N ARG A 198 -12.68 3.11 15.16
CA ARG A 198 -13.48 3.63 16.29
C ARG A 198 -12.84 3.29 17.64
N VAL A 199 -12.39 2.06 17.83
CA VAL A 199 -11.71 1.64 19.07
C VAL A 199 -10.40 2.40 19.29
N GLN A 200 -9.63 2.64 18.23
CA GLN A 200 -8.43 3.47 18.31
C GLN A 200 -8.77 4.91 18.70
N GLU A 201 -9.84 5.48 18.12
CA GLU A 201 -10.28 6.84 18.42
C GLU A 201 -10.76 6.97 19.88
N GLU A 202 -11.56 6.01 20.37
CA GLU A 202 -11.96 5.96 21.78
C GLU A 202 -10.73 5.91 22.70
N ARG A 203 -9.73 5.09 22.37
CA ARG A 203 -8.49 5.03 23.13
C ARG A 203 -7.74 6.37 23.10
N ARG A 204 -7.68 7.06 21.97
CA ARG A 204 -7.05 8.39 21.87
C ARG A 204 -7.78 9.40 22.74
N ASN A 205 -9.11 9.44 22.66
CA ASN A 205 -9.94 10.34 23.49
C ASN A 205 -9.70 10.10 24.98
N THR A 206 -9.64 8.84 25.45
CA THR A 206 -9.37 8.56 26.88
C THR A 206 -7.99 9.03 27.34
N ILE A 207 -6.99 9.04 26.45
CA ILE A 207 -5.65 9.54 26.77
C ILE A 207 -5.69 11.07 26.83
N GLU A 208 -6.35 11.71 25.87
CA GLU A 208 -6.51 13.16 25.84
C GLU A 208 -7.26 13.66 27.09
N GLU A 209 -8.36 13.00 27.49
CA GLU A 209 -9.09 13.31 28.72
C GLU A 209 -8.19 13.21 29.96
N ARG A 210 -7.41 12.12 30.10
CA ARG A 210 -6.46 11.98 31.22
C ARG A 210 -5.37 13.04 31.22
N ILE A 211 -4.87 13.42 30.05
CA ILE A 211 -3.90 14.51 29.93
C ILE A 211 -4.53 15.82 30.41
N VAL A 212 -5.76 16.12 29.97
CA VAL A 212 -6.49 17.31 30.41
C VAL A 212 -6.70 17.30 31.93
N GLU A 213 -7.16 16.18 32.51
CA GLU A 213 -7.36 16.05 33.95
C GLU A 213 -6.06 16.25 34.74
N THR A 214 -4.96 15.63 34.31
CA THR A 214 -3.66 15.79 34.98
C THR A 214 -3.12 17.20 34.86
N LEU A 215 -3.26 17.85 33.70
CA LEU A 215 -2.87 19.24 33.51
C LEU A 215 -3.73 20.20 34.35
N SER A 216 -5.04 19.97 34.42
CA SER A 216 -5.94 20.72 35.31
C SER A 216 -5.53 20.58 36.77
N SER A 217 -5.27 19.36 37.24
CA SER A 217 -4.83 19.13 38.62
C SER A 217 -3.49 19.81 38.94
N ILE A 218 -2.53 19.78 38.01
CA ILE A 218 -1.26 20.51 38.18
C ILE A 218 -1.49 22.02 38.25
N ALA A 219 -2.34 22.56 37.37
CA ALA A 219 -2.67 23.99 37.37
C ALA A 219 -3.31 24.44 38.69
N ASP A 220 -4.27 23.67 39.21
CA ASP A 220 -4.92 23.95 40.50
C ASP A 220 -3.92 23.91 41.67
N ASN A 221 -3.01 22.94 41.67
CA ASN A 221 -1.94 22.84 42.67
C ASN A 221 -0.99 24.04 42.60
N LEU A 222 -0.58 24.46 41.39
CA LEU A 222 0.27 25.63 41.18
C LEU A 222 -0.43 26.92 41.61
N GLN A 223 -1.72 27.08 41.32
CA GLN A 223 -2.50 28.23 41.74
C GLN A 223 -2.63 28.29 43.27
N THR A 224 -2.90 27.15 43.91
CA THR A 224 -2.95 27.04 45.37
C THR A 224 -1.61 27.42 46.02
N LEU A 225 -0.49 26.91 45.48
CA LEU A 225 0.86 27.27 45.93
C LEU A 225 1.13 28.76 45.75
N ASN A 226 0.79 29.34 44.60
CA ASN A 226 0.97 30.76 44.32
C ASN A 226 0.17 31.64 45.30
N CYS A 227 -1.09 31.28 45.57
CA CYS A 227 -1.91 31.94 46.59
C CYS A 227 -1.25 31.88 47.98
N SER A 228 -0.74 30.72 48.40
CA SER A 228 -0.07 30.55 49.69
C SER A 228 1.21 31.39 49.81
N VAL A 229 2.03 31.44 48.76
CA VAL A 229 3.25 32.28 48.72
C VAL A 229 2.90 33.76 48.82
N ASN A 230 1.92 34.22 48.04
CA ASN A 230 1.50 35.62 48.08
C ASN A 230 0.91 36.01 49.44
N GLN A 231 0.16 35.10 50.09
CA GLN A 231 -0.35 35.30 51.43
C GLN A 231 0.77 35.38 52.49
N LYS A 232 1.81 34.55 52.38
CA LYS A 232 2.98 34.65 53.28
C LYS A 232 3.72 35.97 53.10
N ASN A 233 3.91 36.40 51.85
CA ASN A 233 4.59 37.66 51.55
C ASN A 233 3.81 38.88 52.11
N SER A 234 2.48 38.89 51.98
CA SER A 234 1.66 39.98 52.53
C SER A 234 1.69 40.02 54.06
N LEU A 235 1.64 38.86 54.73
CA LEU A 235 1.77 38.78 56.19
C LEU A 235 3.15 39.26 56.67
N GLN A 236 4.21 38.92 55.95
CA GLN A 236 5.56 39.36 56.29
C GLN A 236 5.72 40.89 56.16
N GLN A 237 5.12 41.50 55.13
CA GLN A 237 5.14 42.95 54.95
C GLN A 237 4.39 43.69 56.06
N ILE A 238 3.24 43.16 56.49
CA ILE A 238 2.48 43.72 57.63
C ILE A 238 3.30 43.63 58.93
N GLN A 239 3.98 42.50 59.17
CA GLN A 239 4.84 42.34 60.34
C GLN A 239 6.00 43.35 60.36
N GLN A 240 6.63 43.61 59.21
CA GLN A 240 7.68 44.63 59.10
C GLN A 240 7.15 46.03 59.41
N MET A 241 6.01 46.43 58.85
CA MET A 241 5.42 47.74 59.14
C MET A 241 5.07 47.89 60.62
N ASN A 242 4.51 46.85 61.25
CA ASN A 242 4.21 46.89 62.68
C ASN A 242 5.49 47.03 63.53
N HIS A 243 6.57 46.35 63.14
CA HIS A 243 7.85 46.44 63.86
C HIS A 243 8.45 47.85 63.76
N GLU A 244 8.47 48.44 62.56
CA GLU A 244 8.94 49.81 62.34
C GLU A 244 8.09 50.85 63.12
N GLN A 245 6.77 50.67 63.18
CA GLN A 245 5.89 51.52 63.99
C GLN A 245 6.16 51.40 65.49
N THR A 246 6.43 50.19 66.00
CA THR A 246 6.81 50.02 67.41
C THR A 246 8.18 50.61 67.73
N GLU A 247 9.15 50.52 66.83
CA GLU A 247 10.47 51.13 67.02
C GLU A 247 10.42 52.67 66.99
N THR A 248 9.62 53.24 66.08
CA THR A 248 9.43 54.70 66.00
C THR A 248 8.69 55.23 67.21
N SER A 249 7.60 54.57 67.63
CA SER A 249 6.86 54.92 68.86
C SER A 249 7.75 54.84 70.12
N MET A 250 8.62 53.83 70.25
CA MET A 250 9.56 53.74 71.38
C MET A 250 10.64 54.83 71.35
N LYS A 251 11.10 55.27 70.19
CA LYS A 251 12.06 56.38 70.07
C LYS A 251 11.41 57.70 70.51
N ASP A 252 10.16 57.94 70.17
CA ASP A 252 9.45 59.18 70.55
C ASP A 252 9.19 59.28 72.06
N VAL A 253 9.04 58.15 72.77
CA VAL A 253 8.84 58.11 74.23
C VAL A 253 10.14 58.38 75.02
N ILE A 254 11.32 58.12 74.44
CA ILE A 254 12.61 58.29 75.11
C ILE A 254 13.16 59.73 75.01
N PHE A 255 12.61 60.57 74.11
CA PHE A 255 13.07 61.94 73.86
C PHE A 255 12.18 63.05 74.47
N LEU A 256 11.27 62.72 75.38
CA LEU A 256 10.45 63.65 76.18
C LEU A 256 10.90 63.64 77.65
#